data_AF-A0A227J060-F1
#
_entry.id   AF-A0A227J060-F1
#
_cell.length_a   1.000
_cell.length_b   1.000
_cell.length_c   1.000
_cell.angle_alpha   90.00
_cell.angle_beta   90.00
_cell.angle_gamma   90.00
#
_symmetry.space_group_name_H-M   'P 1'
#
loop_
_entity.id
_entity.type
_entity.pdbx_description
1 polymer ?
#
loop_
_entity_poly.entity_id
_entity_poly.type
_entity_poly.pdbx_seq_one_letter_code
_entity_poly.pdbx_strand_id
1 'polypeptide(L)'
;MKLATKKNGTRDGLLMVVSKDLTRCVPATEVFHPRNLAPTMQVALDNWEAVAPQLEEIYTALNNGTVAGFEEFEAHYCESPLPRAYQ
;
A
#
# COMPACT_ATOMS: atom_id res chain seq x y z
N MET A 1 -6.24 -7.35 -5.49
CA MET A 1 -5.03 -6.77 -4.87
C MET A 1 -4.78 -7.21 -3.41
N LYS A 2 -3.51 -7.18 -2.96
CA LYS A 2 -3.10 -7.28 -1.54
C LYS A 2 -2.47 -5.96 -1.07
N LEU A 3 -2.80 -5.53 0.14
CA LEU A 3 -2.31 -4.29 0.75
C LEU A 3 -1.70 -4.59 2.13
N ALA A 4 -0.68 -3.83 2.51
CA ALA A 4 -0.05 -3.91 3.83
C ALA A 4 0.34 -2.52 4.34
N THR A 5 0.52 -2.40 5.65
CA THR A 5 1.02 -1.19 6.29
C THR A 5 2.45 -1.44 6.77
N LYS A 6 3.44 -0.77 6.17
CA LYS A 6 4.85 -0.84 6.58
C LYS A 6 5.14 0.23 7.62
N LYS A 7 5.90 -0.13 8.66
CA LYS A 7 6.37 0.85 9.65
C LYS A 7 7.32 1.86 8.99
N ASN A 8 7.04 3.15 9.16
CA ASN A 8 7.89 4.25 8.69
C ASN A 8 8.22 5.26 9.81
N GLY A 9 7.98 4.90 11.07
CA GLY A 9 8.15 5.80 12.23
C GLY A 9 7.00 6.78 12.45
N THR A 10 6.03 6.86 11.54
CA THR A 10 4.77 7.57 11.78
C THR A 10 3.74 6.66 12.45
N ARG A 11 2.71 7.25 13.04
CA ARG A 11 1.67 6.52 13.77
C ARG A 11 0.86 5.57 12.88
N ASP A 12 0.57 5.98 11.66
CA ASP A 12 -0.37 5.29 10.76
C ASP A 12 0.36 4.47 9.67
N GLY A 13 1.70 4.48 9.70
CA GLY A 13 2.55 3.72 8.80
C GLY A 13 2.55 4.22 7.35
N LEU A 14 2.96 3.35 6.43
CA LEU A 14 2.95 3.58 4.98
C LEU A 14 2.19 2.46 4.28
N LEU A 15 1.25 2.83 3.42
CA LEU A 15 0.50 1.89 2.60
C LEU A 15 1.38 1.33 1.49
N MET A 16 1.46 0.00 1.46
CA MET A 16 2.20 -0.78 0.49
C MET A 16 1.22 -1.64 -0.31
N VAL A 17 1.44 -1.75 -1.61
CA VAL A 17 0.82 -2.78 -2.46
C VAL A 17 1.75 -3.99 -2.48
N VAL A 18 1.20 -5.18 -2.21
CA VAL A 18 1.97 -6.43 -2.05
C VAL A 18 1.66 -7.37 -3.20
N SER A 19 2.68 -8.08 -3.70
CA SER A 19 2.52 -9.07 -4.77
C SER A 19 1.69 -10.28 -4.31
N LYS A 20 1.13 -11.01 -5.28
CA LYS A 20 0.32 -12.20 -5.04
C LYS A 20 1.10 -13.29 -4.31
N ASP A 21 2.39 -13.45 -4.62
CA ASP A 21 3.30 -14.42 -4.02
C ASP A 21 3.83 -14.02 -2.64
N LEU A 22 3.52 -12.81 -2.14
CA LEU A 22 4.02 -12.25 -0.87
C LEU A 22 5.55 -12.12 -0.82
N THR A 23 6.20 -11.90 -1.96
CA THR A 23 7.66 -11.72 -2.03
C THR A 23 8.09 -10.29 -2.28
N ARG A 24 7.20 -9.45 -2.82
CA ARG A 24 7.53 -8.09 -3.25
C ARG A 24 6.45 -7.11 -2.83
N CYS A 25 6.84 -5.87 -2.55
CA CYS A 25 5.90 -4.79 -2.32
C CYS A 25 6.42 -3.46 -2.88
N VAL A 26 5.51 -2.51 -3.07
CA VAL A 26 5.83 -1.15 -3.55
C VAL A 26 4.99 -0.14 -2.76
N PRO A 27 5.56 1.01 -2.36
CA PRO A 27 4.80 2.05 -1.69
C PRO A 27 3.74 2.64 -2.62
N ALA A 28 2.56 2.90 -2.08
CA ALA A 28 1.44 3.44 -2.86
C ALA A 28 1.51 4.97 -3.04
N THR A 29 2.63 5.63 -2.72
CA THR A 29 2.79 7.10 -2.67
C THR A 29 2.34 7.80 -3.96
N GLU A 30 2.62 7.20 -5.12
CA GLU A 30 2.26 7.73 -6.44
C GLU A 30 0.74 7.88 -6.64
N VAL A 31 -0.08 7.11 -5.92
CA VAL A 31 -1.55 7.23 -5.99
C VAL A 31 -2.08 8.34 -5.09
N PHE A 32 -1.43 8.59 -3.96
CA PHE A 32 -1.95 9.47 -2.90
C PHE A 32 -1.39 10.89 -2.99
N HIS A 33 -0.10 11.06 -3.26
CA HIS A 33 0.55 12.38 -3.29
C HIS A 33 -0.06 13.34 -4.34
N PRO A 34 -0.41 12.92 -5.58
CA PRO A 34 -1.06 13.81 -6.54
C PRO A 34 -2.44 14.32 -6.09
N ARG A 35 -3.06 13.64 -5.12
CA ARG A 35 -4.35 14.02 -4.51
C ARG A 35 -4.18 14.77 -3.19
N ASN A 36 -2.94 15.06 -2.80
CA ASN A 36 -2.60 15.66 -1.53
C ASN A 36 -3.11 14.83 -0.33
N LEU A 37 -3.17 13.50 -0.50
CA LEU A 37 -3.60 12.53 0.50
C LEU A 37 -2.40 11.84 1.14
N ALA A 38 -2.55 11.42 2.41
CA ALA A 38 -1.54 10.60 3.07
C ALA A 38 -1.67 9.13 2.60
N PRO A 39 -0.56 8.47 2.21
CA PRO A 39 -0.56 7.08 1.74
C PRO A 39 -0.70 6.10 2.92
N THR A 40 -1.86 6.08 3.56
CA THR A 40 -2.17 5.21 4.71
C THR A 40 -3.38 4.33 4.40
N MET A 41 -3.50 3.19 5.09
CA MET A 41 -4.66 2.30 4.90
C MET A 41 -5.99 3.01 5.18
N GLN A 42 -6.05 3.83 6.24
CA GLN A 42 -7.27 4.55 6.60
C GLN A 42 -7.73 5.49 5.47
N VAL A 43 -6.82 6.31 4.96
CA VAL A 43 -7.13 7.25 3.88
C VAL A 43 -7.52 6.53 2.59
N ALA A 44 -6.94 5.34 2.35
CA ALA A 44 -7.33 4.50 1.22
C ALA A 44 -8.78 4.03 1.33
N LEU A 45 -9.21 3.59 2.51
CA LEU A 45 -10.59 3.16 2.77
C LEU A 45 -11.56 4.33 2.65
N ASP A 46 -11.20 5.50 3.18
CA ASP A 46 -12.03 6.70 3.14
C ASP A 46 -12.25 7.22 1.69
N ASN A 47 -11.31 6.94 0.77
CA ASN A 47 -11.33 7.41 -0.62
C ASN A 47 -11.33 6.26 -1.64
N TRP A 48 -11.84 5.09 -1.23
CA TRP A 48 -11.63 3.82 -1.94
C TRP A 48 -12.00 3.88 -3.42
N GLU A 49 -13.15 4.46 -3.77
CA GLU A 49 -13.61 4.57 -5.16
C GLU A 49 -12.63 5.33 -6.06
N ALA A 50 -11.90 6.30 -5.52
CA ALA A 50 -10.95 7.11 -6.28
C ALA A 50 -9.56 6.46 -6.39
N VAL A 51 -9.13 5.73 -5.36
CA VAL A 51 -7.75 5.17 -5.30
C VAL A 51 -7.68 3.72 -5.76
N ALA A 52 -8.73 2.92 -5.58
CA ALA A 52 -8.72 1.49 -5.85
C ALA A 52 -8.34 1.13 -7.30
N PRO A 53 -8.82 1.81 -8.35
CA PRO A 53 -8.43 1.48 -9.72
C PRO A 53 -6.91 1.62 -9.97
N GLN A 54 -6.29 2.70 -9.49
CA GLN A 54 -4.85 2.92 -9.63
C GLN A 54 -4.02 1.96 -8.76
N LEU A 55 -4.52 1.62 -7.58
CA LEU A 55 -3.87 0.61 -6.75
C LEU A 55 -3.89 -0.78 -7.41
N GLU A 56 -4.98 -1.13 -8.11
CA GLU A 56 -5.05 -2.38 -8.87
C GLU A 56 -4.14 -2.38 -10.10
N GLU A 57 -3.94 -1.23 -10.77
CA GLU A 57 -2.94 -1.08 -11.83
C GLU A 57 -1.51 -1.34 -11.30
N ILE A 58 -1.16 -0.73 -10.17
CA ILE A 58 0.13 -0.98 -9.49
C ILE A 58 0.27 -2.44 -9.09
N TYR A 59 -0.79 -3.03 -8.53
CA TYR A 59 -0.79 -4.44 -8.15
C TYR A 59 -0.56 -5.35 -9.36
N THR A 60 -1.21 -5.06 -10.48
CA THR A 60 -1.04 -5.82 -11.73
C THR A 60 0.39 -5.68 -12.26
N ALA A 61 0.92 -4.45 -12.32
CA ALA A 61 2.30 -4.19 -12.74
C ALA A 61 3.34 -4.87 -11.84
N LEU A 62 3.12 -4.86 -10.52
CA LEU A 62 3.99 -5.53 -9.54
C LEU A 62 4.01 -7.05 -9.77
N ASN A 63 2.85 -7.66 -10.00
CA ASN A 63 2.76 -9.09 -10.29
C ASN A 63 3.39 -9.47 -11.64
N ASN A 64 3.30 -8.58 -12.62
CA ASN A 64 3.95 -8.76 -13.92
C ASN A 64 5.46 -8.46 -13.89
N GLY A 65 5.99 -7.94 -12.77
CA GLY A 65 7.40 -7.58 -12.63
C GLY A 65 7.80 -6.33 -13.43
N THR A 66 6.83 -5.51 -13.84
CA THR A 66 7.08 -4.30 -14.66
C THR A 66 7.09 -3.02 -13.82
N VAL A 67 6.81 -3.09 -12.52
CA VAL A 67 6.88 -1.94 -11.63
C VAL A 67 8.34 -1.68 -11.24
N ALA A 68 8.76 -0.42 -11.24
CA ALA A 68 10.07 -0.02 -10.71
C ALA A 68 9.96 0.32 -9.21
N GLY A 69 11.07 0.24 -8.48
CA GLY A 69 11.11 0.64 -7.07
C GLY A 69 10.35 -0.28 -6.11
N PHE A 70 10.08 -1.53 -6.51
CA PHE A 70 9.63 -2.54 -5.57
C PHE A 70 10.78 -2.97 -4.64
N GLU A 71 10.42 -3.40 -3.45
CA GLU A 71 11.32 -3.99 -2.46
C GLU A 71 10.84 -5.39 -2.08
N GLU A 72 11.69 -6.16 -1.41
CA GLU A 72 11.31 -7.46 -0.86
C GLU A 72 10.25 -7.28 0.24
N PHE A 73 9.19 -8.08 0.17
CA PHE A 73 8.14 -8.04 1.16
C PHE A 73 8.54 -8.86 2.38
N GLU A 74 8.95 -8.16 3.43
CA GLU A 74 9.24 -8.75 4.72
C GLU A 74 8.06 -8.55 5.68
N ALA A 75 7.29 -9.62 5.87
CA ALA A 75 6.11 -9.61 6.74
C ALA A 75 6.42 -9.16 8.18
N HIS A 76 7.67 -9.33 8.65
CA HIS A 76 8.10 -8.90 9.98
C HIS A 76 8.13 -7.38 10.16
N TYR A 77 8.24 -6.60 9.08
CA TYR A 77 8.18 -5.13 9.11
C TYR A 77 6.77 -4.58 8.89
N CYS A 78 5.77 -5.45 8.68
CA CYS A 78 4.39 -5.06 8.50
C CYS A 78 3.69 -4.95 9.84
N GLU A 79 2.91 -3.88 10.04
CA GLU A 79 1.94 -3.80 11.13
C GLU A 79 0.61 -4.43 10.72
N SER A 80 -0.28 -4.60 11.70
CA SER A 80 -1.68 -4.93 11.43
C SER A 80 -2.24 -3.99 10.35
N PRO A 81 -3.03 -4.49 9.37
CA PRO A 81 -3.51 -3.70 8.24
C PRO A 81 -4.19 -2.38 8.65
N LEU A 82 -4.85 -2.39 9.81
CA LEU A 82 -5.36 -1.22 10.51
C LEU A 82 -4.82 -1.24 11.95
N PRO A 83 -3.84 -0.38 12.30
CA PRO A 83 -3.36 -0.26 13.69
C PRO A 83 -4.47 0.21 14.65
N ARG A 84 -5.50 0.88 14.12
CA ARG A 84 -6.78 1.18 14.78
C ARG A 84 -7.91 0.99 13.78
N ALA A 85 -8.88 0.14 14.11
CA ALA A 85 -10.20 0.24 13.52
C ALA A 85 -10.96 1.33 14.28
N TYR A 86 -11.71 2.19 13.59
CA TYR A 86 -12.74 3.00 14.25
C TYR A 86 -13.69 2.05 14.99
N GLN A 87 -13.77 2.17 16.33
CA GLN A 87 -14.84 1.60 17.15
C GLN A 87 -15.95 2.63 17.34
#